data_AF-A0A0B2VY47-F1
#
_entry.id   AF-A0A0B2VY47-F1
#
_cell.length_a   1.000
_cell.length_b   1.000
_cell.length_c   1.000
_cell.angle_alpha   90.00
_cell.angle_beta   90.00
_cell.angle_gamma   90.00
#
_symmetry.space_group_name_H-M   'P 1'
#
loop_
_entity.id
_entity.type
_entity.pdbx_description
1 polymer ?
#
loop_
_entity_poly.entity_id
_entity_poly.type
_entity_poly.pdbx_seq_one_letter_code
_entity_poly.pdbx_strand_id
1 'polypeptide(L)'
;MDINTLAGIIGGIGNMLQNNVETINVPSKFIMGRWFQMYKAAVNFDVFRTEMFCPVAYFRPNAVMGEDGFSMEEAYRVVSKSGPIETYKRDLNKIGPGQYWMYTEEYFYPRQFYIVKVGPNYRNDTDDERREPYEYMVVTDASRLALMIFARDPLTFFQNYNKEVVDYLEKAGFGGRVFWNSPRPIYQGPDCEWPSEKEVFARRVLKNQEEAQRSKNETASANLGGEIAEMLQNPQLALQKLVQGH
;
A
#
# COMPACT_ATOMS: atom_id res chain seq x y z
N MET A 1 -14.65 31.24 16.74
CA MET A 1 -13.78 30.74 15.66
C MET A 1 -12.55 31.62 15.64
N ASP A 2 -11.37 31.03 15.83
CA ASP A 2 -10.09 31.72 16.01
C ASP A 2 -9.46 32.00 14.62
N ILE A 3 -8.75 33.13 14.45
CA ILE A 3 -8.19 33.57 13.16
C ILE A 3 -7.15 32.56 12.65
N ASN A 4 -6.43 31.93 13.58
CA ASN A 4 -5.52 30.82 13.26
C ASN A 4 -6.28 29.57 12.78
N THR A 5 -7.60 29.46 13.04
CA THR A 5 -8.47 28.35 12.60
C THR A 5 -8.79 28.48 11.14
N LEU A 6 -9.14 29.69 10.72
CA LEU A 6 -9.46 29.98 9.35
C LEU A 6 -8.22 29.86 8.45
N ALA A 7 -7.07 30.37 8.91
CA ALA A 7 -5.82 30.32 8.15
C ALA A 7 -5.33 28.88 7.87
N GLY A 8 -5.40 27.98 8.86
CA GLY A 8 -5.00 26.58 8.69
C GLY A 8 -5.92 25.78 7.76
N ILE A 9 -7.24 26.05 7.79
CA ILE A 9 -8.21 25.41 6.90
C ILE A 9 -8.05 25.93 5.46
N ILE A 10 -7.88 27.24 5.28
CA ILE A 10 -7.68 27.86 3.96
C ILE A 10 -6.34 27.42 3.35
N GLY A 11 -5.27 27.31 4.13
CA GLY A 11 -3.99 26.78 3.67
C GLY A 11 -4.06 25.32 3.20
N GLY A 12 -4.75 24.47 3.96
CA GLY A 12 -4.96 23.07 3.57
C GLY A 12 -5.81 22.89 2.31
N ILE A 13 -6.91 23.64 2.17
CA ILE A 13 -7.77 23.62 0.97
C ILE A 13 -7.04 24.24 -0.24
N GLY A 14 -6.29 25.32 -0.05
CA GLY A 14 -5.47 25.94 -1.11
C GLY A 14 -4.40 24.99 -1.64
N ASN A 15 -3.69 24.28 -0.76
CA ASN A 15 -2.67 23.29 -1.14
C ASN A 15 -3.28 22.04 -1.81
N MET A 16 -4.52 21.68 -1.48
CA MET A 16 -5.26 20.60 -2.17
C MET A 16 -5.66 21.01 -3.60
N LEU A 17 -6.11 22.25 -3.79
CA LEU A 17 -6.51 22.77 -5.11
C LEU A 17 -5.32 23.02 -6.04
N GLN A 18 -4.12 23.19 -5.49
CA GLN A 18 -2.93 23.48 -6.29
C GLN A 18 -2.39 22.27 -7.08
N ASN A 19 -2.84 21.04 -6.82
CA ASN A 19 -2.51 19.79 -7.57
C ASN A 19 -1.03 19.58 -8.00
N ASN A 20 -0.11 20.34 -7.41
CA ASN A 20 1.32 20.28 -7.66
C ASN A 20 1.98 19.90 -6.34
N VAL A 21 2.32 18.62 -6.25
CA VAL A 21 3.23 18.11 -5.23
C VAL A 21 4.60 18.01 -5.88
N GLU A 22 5.56 18.72 -5.32
CA GLU A 22 6.95 18.62 -5.77
C GLU A 22 7.52 17.26 -5.36
N THR A 23 7.99 16.50 -6.34
CA THR A 23 8.57 15.18 -6.15
C THR A 23 10.08 15.24 -6.31
N ILE A 24 10.76 14.32 -5.64
CA ILE A 24 12.21 14.24 -5.65
C ILE A 24 12.69 13.01 -6.41
N ASN A 25 13.78 13.15 -7.17
CA ASN A 25 14.31 12.00 -7.90
C ASN A 25 15.15 11.14 -6.96
N VAL A 26 14.67 9.93 -6.69
CA VAL A 26 15.40 8.92 -5.92
C VAL A 26 15.53 7.68 -6.79
N PRO A 27 16.75 7.29 -7.21
CA PRO A 27 16.97 6.05 -7.94
C PRO A 27 16.43 4.85 -7.16
N SER A 28 15.73 3.93 -7.82
CA SER A 28 15.04 2.82 -7.13
C SER A 28 16.01 1.94 -6.34
N LYS A 29 17.27 1.82 -6.77
CA LYS A 29 18.31 1.06 -6.05
C LYS A 29 18.47 1.48 -4.59
N PHE A 30 18.20 2.74 -4.23
CA PHE A 30 18.32 3.25 -2.86
C PHE A 30 17.08 3.03 -1.99
N ILE A 31 15.94 2.70 -2.60
CA ILE A 31 14.69 2.39 -1.88
C ILE A 31 14.45 0.88 -1.74
N MET A 32 15.31 0.02 -2.32
CA MET A 32 15.16 -1.44 -2.21
C MET A 32 15.28 -1.95 -0.77
N GLY A 33 14.74 -3.13 -0.51
CA GLY A 33 14.83 -3.82 0.77
C GLY A 33 13.64 -3.55 1.70
N ARG A 34 13.86 -3.77 3.00
CA ARG A 34 12.82 -3.73 4.01
C ARG A 34 12.53 -2.30 4.48
N TRP A 35 11.25 -2.01 4.69
CA TRP A 35 10.71 -0.78 5.22
C TRP A 35 9.55 -1.06 6.18
N PHE A 36 9.33 -0.15 7.12
CA PHE A 36 8.24 -0.18 8.09
C PHE A 36 7.36 1.05 7.89
N GLN A 37 6.06 0.85 7.73
CA GLN A 37 5.15 1.98 7.58
C GLN A 37 4.87 2.61 8.96
N MET A 38 5.30 3.85 9.14
CA MET A 38 5.23 4.58 10.41
C MET A 38 3.97 5.43 10.52
N TYR A 39 3.53 6.01 9.41
CA TYR A 39 2.33 6.83 9.34
C TYR A 39 1.50 6.50 8.09
N LYS A 40 0.20 6.78 8.21
CA LYS A 40 -0.74 6.85 7.10
C LYS A 40 -1.60 8.11 7.16
N ALA A 41 -2.28 8.48 6.08
CA ALA A 41 -3.35 9.48 6.12
C ALA A 41 -4.61 8.93 6.80
N ALA A 42 -5.43 9.80 7.38
CA ALA A 42 -6.72 9.45 7.96
C ALA A 42 -7.72 8.92 6.90
N VAL A 43 -7.73 9.52 5.71
CA VAL A 43 -8.32 8.96 4.49
C VAL A 43 -7.19 8.23 3.76
N ASN A 44 -7.04 6.94 4.05
CA ASN A 44 -5.93 6.14 3.53
C ASN A 44 -6.09 5.85 2.02
N PHE A 45 -4.99 5.49 1.33
CA PHE A 45 -5.02 4.93 -0.03
C PHE A 45 -5.98 3.73 -0.16
N ASP A 46 -6.17 3.02 0.96
CA ASP A 46 -7.06 1.89 1.12
C ASP A 46 -8.21 2.22 2.07
N VAL A 47 -9.35 2.62 1.51
CA VAL A 47 -10.56 2.99 2.26
C VAL A 47 -11.06 1.82 3.13
N PHE A 48 -10.76 0.58 2.76
CA PHE A 48 -11.16 -0.64 3.48
C PHE A 48 -10.23 -1.01 4.65
N ARG A 49 -9.10 -0.29 4.84
CA ARG A 49 -8.04 -0.66 5.79
C ARG A 49 -7.79 0.43 6.83
N THR A 50 -8.78 0.57 7.70
CA THR A 50 -8.82 1.61 8.74
C THR A 50 -7.85 1.35 9.88
N GLU A 51 -7.53 0.09 10.19
CA GLU A 51 -6.62 -0.28 11.28
C GLU A 51 -5.54 -1.26 10.79
N MET A 52 -4.28 -0.93 11.08
CA MET A 52 -3.12 -1.73 10.73
C MET A 52 -2.14 -1.69 11.91
N PHE A 53 -1.53 -2.83 12.20
CA PHE A 53 -0.53 -2.98 13.26
C PHE A 53 0.71 -3.65 12.69
N CYS A 54 1.89 -3.18 13.12
CA CYS A 54 3.17 -3.75 12.72
C CYS A 54 3.37 -3.92 11.20
N PRO A 55 3.06 -2.91 10.35
CA PRO A 55 3.23 -3.07 8.92
C PRO A 55 4.72 -3.14 8.54
N VAL A 56 5.02 -4.05 7.62
CA VAL A 56 6.33 -4.21 6.97
C VAL A 56 6.12 -4.28 5.46
N ALA A 57 7.05 -3.70 4.71
CA ALA A 57 7.07 -3.66 3.26
C ALA A 57 8.45 -4.06 2.74
N TYR A 58 8.47 -4.87 1.68
CA TYR A 58 9.67 -5.36 1.04
C TYR A 58 9.71 -4.88 -0.41
N PHE A 59 10.65 -3.99 -0.70
CA PHE A 59 10.82 -3.37 -2.01
C PHE A 59 11.84 -4.17 -2.82
N ARG A 60 11.47 -4.56 -4.04
CA ARG A 60 12.33 -5.33 -4.95
C ARG A 60 12.27 -4.79 -6.37
N PRO A 61 13.37 -4.83 -7.13
CA PRO A 61 13.35 -4.45 -8.54
C PRO A 61 12.34 -5.32 -9.30
N ASN A 62 11.59 -4.71 -10.22
CA ASN A 62 10.64 -5.42 -11.07
C ASN A 62 10.78 -4.93 -12.51
N ALA A 63 11.52 -5.70 -13.31
CA ALA A 63 11.76 -5.40 -14.72
C ALA A 63 10.47 -5.37 -15.57
N VAL A 64 9.39 -6.03 -15.13
CA VAL A 64 8.08 -5.97 -15.82
C VAL A 64 7.50 -4.56 -15.78
N MET A 65 7.84 -3.78 -14.75
CA MET A 65 7.34 -2.41 -14.57
C MET A 65 8.18 -1.34 -15.27
N GLY A 66 9.13 -1.76 -16.12
CA GLY A 66 10.01 -0.87 -16.87
C GLY A 66 11.29 -0.49 -16.11
N GLU A 67 12.04 0.44 -16.69
CA GLU A 67 13.28 0.95 -16.11
C GLU A 67 12.99 1.63 -14.76
N ASP A 68 13.77 1.29 -13.73
CA ASP A 68 13.61 1.80 -12.37
C ASP A 68 12.25 1.44 -11.71
N GLY A 69 11.51 0.50 -12.31
CA GLY A 69 10.27 -0.07 -11.79
C GLY A 69 10.53 -1.09 -10.67
N PHE A 70 9.58 -1.19 -9.73
CA PHE A 70 9.73 -2.05 -8.56
C PHE A 70 8.41 -2.63 -8.07
N SER A 71 8.50 -3.68 -7.26
CA SER A 71 7.38 -4.25 -6.53
C SER A 71 7.55 -4.00 -5.04
N MET A 72 6.44 -3.85 -4.34
CA MET A 72 6.34 -3.75 -2.91
C MET A 72 5.47 -4.91 -2.41
N GLU A 73 6.06 -5.83 -1.64
CA GLU A 73 5.34 -6.92 -0.98
C GLU A 73 5.20 -6.57 0.50
N GLU A 74 3.96 -6.52 0.98
CA GLU A 74 3.66 -5.93 2.27
C GLU A 74 2.88 -6.90 3.15
N ALA A 75 3.04 -6.73 4.46
CA ALA A 75 2.29 -7.46 5.46
C ALA A 75 1.97 -6.58 6.66
N TYR A 76 0.79 -6.74 7.25
CA TYR A 76 0.42 -6.12 8.52
C TYR A 76 -0.58 -6.99 9.26
N ARG A 77 -0.74 -6.72 10.55
CA ARG A 77 -1.78 -7.34 11.38
C ARG A 77 -3.03 -6.48 11.41
N VAL A 78 -4.19 -7.14 11.35
CA VAL A 78 -5.51 -6.52 11.49
C VAL A 78 -6.11 -6.80 12.86
N VAL A 79 -7.11 -6.02 13.26
CA VAL A 79 -7.85 -6.14 14.53
C VAL A 79 -7.03 -5.81 15.78
N SER A 80 -5.81 -6.33 15.89
CA SER A 80 -4.90 -6.05 17.01
C SER A 80 -3.44 -6.31 16.64
N LYS A 81 -2.52 -5.93 17.53
CA LYS A 81 -1.08 -6.23 17.42
C LYS A 81 -0.72 -7.72 17.37
N SER A 82 -1.61 -8.61 17.80
CA SER A 82 -1.46 -10.07 17.74
C SER A 82 -2.46 -10.73 16.80
N GLY A 83 -3.22 -9.94 16.05
CA GLY A 83 -4.23 -10.43 15.12
C GLY A 83 -3.64 -11.12 13.89
N PRO A 84 -4.52 -11.59 12.98
CA PRO A 84 -4.10 -12.28 11.77
C PRO A 84 -3.31 -11.35 10.85
N ILE A 85 -2.40 -11.94 10.07
CA ILE A 85 -1.54 -11.24 9.12
C ILE A 85 -2.23 -11.22 7.76
N GLU A 86 -2.41 -10.03 7.22
CA GLU A 86 -2.78 -9.81 5.83
C GLU A 86 -1.54 -9.49 4.99
N THR A 87 -1.52 -9.95 3.75
CA THR A 87 -0.42 -9.73 2.80
C THR A 87 -0.92 -9.20 1.46
N TYR A 88 -0.13 -8.37 0.81
CA TYR A 88 -0.51 -7.69 -0.42
C TYR A 88 0.71 -7.37 -1.27
N LYS A 89 0.52 -7.26 -2.59
CA LYS A 89 1.55 -6.85 -3.54
C LYS A 89 1.11 -5.60 -4.28
N ARG A 90 2.06 -4.68 -4.44
CA ARG A 90 1.90 -3.51 -5.31
C ARG A 90 3.03 -3.48 -6.32
N ASP A 91 2.71 -3.13 -7.56
CA ASP A 91 3.69 -2.99 -8.64
C ASP A 91 3.76 -1.52 -9.06
N LEU A 92 4.96 -0.99 -9.20
CA LEU A 92 5.21 0.44 -9.37
C LEU A 92 5.99 0.69 -10.66
N ASN A 93 5.36 1.43 -11.59
CA ASN A 93 5.95 1.87 -12.85
C ASN A 93 6.33 3.34 -12.74
N LYS A 94 7.59 3.67 -13.04
CA LYS A 94 8.10 5.04 -12.99
C LYS A 94 7.60 5.87 -14.18
N ILE A 95 6.99 7.01 -13.88
CA ILE A 95 6.50 7.96 -14.91
C ILE A 95 7.25 9.29 -14.90
N GLY A 96 8.03 9.56 -13.85
CA GLY A 96 8.79 10.79 -13.71
C GLY A 96 9.69 10.77 -12.48
N PRO A 97 10.43 11.86 -12.22
CA PRO A 97 11.28 12.00 -11.03
C PRO A 97 10.47 11.81 -9.74
N GLY A 98 10.69 10.69 -9.05
CA GLY A 98 9.95 10.35 -7.82
C GLY A 98 8.46 10.03 -8.02
N GLN A 99 7.99 9.89 -9.27
CA GLN A 99 6.57 9.68 -9.58
C GLN A 99 6.36 8.28 -10.15
N TYR A 100 5.42 7.55 -9.56
CA TYR A 100 5.09 6.19 -9.95
C TYR A 100 3.57 5.98 -10.06
N TRP A 101 3.16 5.17 -11.03
CA TRP A 101 1.85 4.52 -11.02
C TRP A 101 1.95 3.22 -10.23
N MET A 102 1.13 3.10 -9.19
CA MET A 102 1.04 1.96 -8.29
C MET A 102 -0.19 1.11 -8.62
N TYR A 103 0.06 -0.10 -9.08
CA TYR A 103 -0.93 -1.12 -9.39
C TYR A 103 -1.07 -2.07 -8.21
N THR A 104 -2.29 -2.53 -7.95
CA THR A 104 -2.60 -3.44 -6.85
C THR A 104 -3.45 -4.58 -7.37
N GLU A 105 -3.41 -5.73 -6.71
CA GLU A 105 -4.22 -6.90 -7.08
C GLU A 105 -5.74 -6.69 -6.86
N GLU A 106 -6.14 -5.65 -6.11
CA GLU A 106 -7.52 -5.47 -5.63
C GLU A 106 -8.35 -4.38 -6.32
N TYR A 107 -7.70 -3.40 -6.95
CA TYR A 107 -8.38 -2.28 -7.61
C TYR A 107 -7.97 -2.17 -9.07
N PHE A 108 -8.94 -1.82 -9.91
CA PHE A 108 -8.74 -1.69 -11.35
C PHE A 108 -7.92 -0.45 -11.76
N TYR A 109 -8.02 0.65 -11.00
CA TYR A 109 -7.36 1.90 -11.34
C TYR A 109 -6.03 2.06 -10.58
N PRO A 110 -4.92 2.37 -11.29
CA PRO A 110 -3.65 2.63 -10.64
C PRO A 110 -3.74 3.87 -9.75
N ARG A 111 -3.03 3.82 -8.63
CA ARG A 111 -2.89 4.95 -7.69
C ARG A 111 -1.58 5.67 -7.91
N GLN A 112 -1.51 6.94 -7.53
CA GLN A 112 -0.26 7.70 -7.57
C GLN A 112 0.61 7.36 -6.36
N PHE A 113 1.90 7.15 -6.59
CA PHE A 113 2.89 6.95 -5.54
C PHE A 113 4.03 7.94 -5.79
N TYR A 114 4.00 9.06 -5.08
CA TYR A 114 4.90 10.19 -5.28
C TYR A 114 5.83 10.31 -4.08
N ILE A 115 7.13 10.13 -4.30
CA ILE A 115 8.17 10.32 -3.29
C ILE A 115 8.48 11.82 -3.22
N VAL A 116 8.20 12.42 -2.06
CA VAL A 116 8.30 13.88 -1.84
C VAL A 116 9.42 14.26 -0.89
N LYS A 117 9.89 13.31 -0.10
CA LYS A 117 11.02 13.48 0.80
C LYS A 117 11.66 12.14 1.11
N VAL A 118 12.98 12.13 1.19
CA VAL A 118 13.76 11.05 1.79
C VAL A 118 14.79 11.66 2.74
N GLY A 119 15.32 10.85 3.64
CA GLY A 119 16.39 11.30 4.52
C GLY A 119 17.09 10.14 5.22
N PRO A 120 18.18 10.44 5.95
CA PRO A 120 18.75 11.77 6.13
C PRO A 120 19.50 12.30 4.89
N ASN A 121 19.75 13.61 4.89
CA ASN A 121 20.68 14.30 3.98
C ASN A 121 20.39 14.09 2.48
N TYR A 122 19.13 14.17 2.03
CA TYR A 122 18.81 14.17 0.61
C TYR A 122 19.50 15.34 -0.10
N ARG A 123 20.12 15.08 -1.26
CA ARG A 123 20.68 16.10 -2.15
C ARG A 123 20.31 15.76 -3.59
N ASN A 124 20.03 16.79 -4.39
CA ASN A 124 19.64 16.65 -5.79
C ASN A 124 20.81 16.30 -6.74
N ASP A 125 22.06 16.37 -6.27
CA ASP A 125 23.25 16.08 -7.08
C ASP A 125 23.55 14.58 -7.13
N THR A 126 24.04 14.16 -8.30
CA THR A 126 24.24 12.78 -8.78
C THR A 126 24.52 11.74 -7.68
N ASP A 127 23.42 11.13 -7.24
CA ASP A 127 23.28 10.16 -6.15
C ASP A 127 24.01 8.82 -6.40
N ASP A 128 24.87 8.70 -7.42
CA ASP A 128 25.53 7.42 -7.74
C ASP A 128 26.59 6.99 -6.71
N GLU A 129 27.03 7.90 -5.83
CA GLU A 129 28.10 7.67 -4.85
C GLU A 129 27.63 7.68 -3.38
N ARG A 130 26.31 7.68 -3.12
CA ARG A 130 25.81 7.68 -1.74
C ARG A 130 26.19 6.37 -1.03
N ARG A 131 26.99 6.51 0.04
CA ARG A 131 27.45 5.38 0.88
C ARG A 131 26.43 4.94 1.92
N GLU A 132 25.61 5.86 2.42
CA GLU A 132 24.65 5.61 3.50
C GLU A 132 23.22 5.51 2.95
N PRO A 133 22.46 4.46 3.28
CA PRO A 133 21.09 4.32 2.81
C PRO A 133 20.19 5.41 3.39
N TYR A 134 19.09 5.72 2.69
CA TYR A 134 18.01 6.51 3.28
C TYR A 134 17.34 5.70 4.40
N GLU A 135 17.10 6.37 5.52
CA GLU A 135 16.48 5.83 6.73
C GLU A 135 14.96 6.05 6.76
N TYR A 136 14.45 7.04 6.02
CA TYR A 136 13.02 7.28 5.88
C TYR A 136 12.65 7.82 4.50
N MET A 137 11.40 7.61 4.11
CA MET A 137 10.78 8.24 2.95
C MET A 137 9.33 8.64 3.21
N VAL A 138 8.92 9.75 2.62
CA VAL A 138 7.56 10.28 2.66
C VAL A 138 6.96 10.16 1.27
N VAL A 139 5.80 9.53 1.19
CA VAL A 139 5.11 9.20 -0.04
C VAL A 139 3.67 9.69 0.01
N THR A 140 3.19 10.24 -1.10
CA THR A 140 1.82 10.77 -1.22
C THR A 140 1.28 10.64 -2.66
N ASP A 141 0.11 11.23 -2.93
CA ASP A 141 -0.48 11.43 -4.26
C ASP A 141 -0.44 12.91 -4.67
N ALA A 142 -0.82 13.22 -5.91
CA ALA A 142 -0.79 14.59 -6.45
C ALA A 142 -1.70 15.58 -5.69
N SER A 143 -2.72 15.07 -5.00
CA SER A 143 -3.73 15.84 -4.27
C SER A 143 -3.47 15.92 -2.76
N ARG A 144 -2.37 15.33 -2.26
CA ARG A 144 -2.03 15.21 -0.83
C ARG A 144 -3.15 14.55 0.00
N LEU A 145 -3.94 13.68 -0.62
CA LEU A 145 -5.04 12.99 0.06
C LEU A 145 -4.52 11.81 0.86
N ALA A 146 -3.66 11.02 0.24
CA ALA A 146 -3.11 9.84 0.85
C ALA A 146 -1.63 10.04 1.21
N LEU A 147 -1.20 9.39 2.28
CA LEU A 147 0.12 9.55 2.89
C LEU A 147 0.61 8.19 3.35
N MET A 148 1.86 7.87 3.04
CA MET A 148 2.59 6.76 3.62
C MET A 148 3.98 7.26 4.02
N ILE A 149 4.40 6.95 5.25
CA ILE A 149 5.75 7.25 5.70
C ILE A 149 6.42 5.93 6.02
N PHE A 150 7.54 5.67 5.38
CA PHE A 150 8.32 4.46 5.59
C PHE A 150 9.61 4.78 6.32
N ALA A 151 10.05 3.87 7.18
CA ALA A 151 11.34 3.93 7.86
C ALA A 151 12.09 2.60 7.76
N ARG A 152 13.43 2.63 7.78
CA ARG A 152 14.28 1.43 7.80
C ARG A 152 14.24 0.70 9.14
N ASP A 153 14.14 1.45 10.22
CA ASP A 153 14.05 0.96 11.58
C ASP A 153 13.06 1.82 12.40
N PRO A 154 12.01 1.23 13.01
CA PRO A 154 11.01 2.00 13.73
C PRO A 154 11.57 2.77 14.93
N LEU A 155 12.49 2.16 15.68
CA LEU A 155 13.04 2.74 16.90
C LEU A 155 13.90 3.97 16.56
N THR A 156 14.82 3.81 15.60
CA THR A 156 15.68 4.87 15.07
C THR A 156 14.85 6.00 14.50
N PHE A 157 13.76 5.69 13.77
CA PHE A 157 12.84 6.69 13.27
C PHE A 157 12.21 7.52 14.38
N PHE A 158 11.63 6.87 15.40
CA PHE A 158 11.00 7.59 16.50
C PHE A 158 11.99 8.45 17.31
N GLN A 159 13.22 7.96 17.48
CA GLN A 159 14.25 8.68 18.22
C GLN A 159 14.84 9.87 17.45
N ASN A 160 15.10 9.70 16.14
CA ASN A 160 15.96 10.62 15.40
C ASN A 160 15.22 11.43 14.32
N TYR A 161 14.15 10.90 13.73
CA TYR A 161 13.55 11.46 12.50
C TYR A 161 12.08 11.88 12.64
N ASN A 162 11.37 11.35 13.63
CA ASN A 162 9.94 11.59 13.79
C ASN A 162 9.60 13.09 13.89
N LYS A 163 10.39 13.87 14.65
CA LYS A 163 10.17 15.31 14.76
C LYS A 163 10.34 16.03 13.42
N GLU A 164 11.44 15.79 12.72
CA GLU A 164 11.72 16.43 11.42
C GLU A 164 10.62 16.09 10.40
N VAL A 165 10.19 14.83 10.37
CA VAL A 165 9.16 14.37 9.45
C VAL A 165 7.82 15.01 9.77
N VAL A 166 7.39 15.05 11.02
CA VAL A 166 6.14 15.72 11.41
C VAL A 166 6.18 17.22 11.11
N ASP A 167 7.29 17.90 11.41
CA ASP A 167 7.48 19.32 11.09
C ASP A 167 7.45 19.58 9.56
N TYR A 168 7.94 18.62 8.75
CA TYR A 168 7.83 18.67 7.29
C TYR A 168 6.38 18.50 6.82
N LEU A 169 5.66 17.51 7.36
CA LEU A 169 4.28 17.22 6.98
C LEU A 169 3.37 18.44 7.17
N GLU A 170 3.49 19.12 8.32
CA GLU A 170 2.72 20.33 8.62
C GLU A 170 2.95 21.42 7.56
N LYS A 171 4.21 21.66 7.18
CA LYS A 171 4.58 22.64 6.15
C LYS A 171 4.16 22.21 4.74
N ALA A 172 4.21 20.91 4.45
CA ALA A 172 3.85 20.33 3.17
C ALA A 172 2.34 20.22 2.94
N GLY A 173 1.52 20.62 3.92
CA GLY A 173 0.06 20.64 3.84
C GLY A 173 -0.62 19.34 4.30
N PHE A 174 0.09 18.47 5.00
CA PHE A 174 -0.47 17.28 5.66
C PHE A 174 -0.79 17.60 7.12
N GLY A 175 -2.03 17.36 7.53
CA GLY A 175 -2.46 17.62 8.91
C GLY A 175 -2.85 19.06 9.20
N GLY A 176 -2.67 19.50 10.45
CA GLY A 176 -3.28 20.72 10.97
C GLY A 176 -4.75 20.54 11.38
N ARG A 177 -5.59 21.55 11.13
CA ARG A 177 -7.04 21.51 11.45
C ARG A 177 -7.86 20.76 10.38
N VAL A 178 -7.19 20.12 9.42
CA VAL A 178 -7.75 19.37 8.31
C VAL A 178 -7.70 17.88 8.63
N PHE A 179 -8.86 17.26 8.88
CA PHE A 179 -8.92 15.91 9.43
C PHE A 179 -8.67 14.79 8.40
N TRP A 180 -8.88 15.05 7.10
CA TRP A 180 -8.88 14.01 6.07
C TRP A 180 -7.48 13.53 5.65
N ASN A 181 -6.49 14.43 5.58
CA ASN A 181 -5.10 14.08 5.26
C ASN A 181 -4.18 14.14 6.49
N SER A 182 -4.75 14.15 7.69
CA SER A 182 -3.98 14.18 8.94
C SER A 182 -3.11 12.93 9.05
N PRO A 183 -1.79 13.07 9.33
CA PRO A 183 -0.93 11.95 9.63
C PRO A 183 -1.46 11.20 10.85
N ARG A 184 -1.57 9.87 10.71
CA ARG A 184 -1.95 8.95 11.78
C ARG A 184 -0.79 7.99 12.02
N PRO A 185 -0.20 7.97 13.22
CA PRO A 185 0.87 7.04 13.54
C PRO A 185 0.31 5.62 13.53
N ILE A 186 1.15 4.68 13.08
CA ILE A 186 0.85 3.25 13.07
C ILE A 186 1.66 2.59 14.18
N TYR A 187 1.07 1.61 14.85
CA TYR A 187 1.74 0.87 15.92
C TYR A 187 2.93 0.07 15.38
N GLN A 188 4.12 0.37 15.91
CA GLN A 188 5.40 -0.29 15.60
C GLN A 188 6.19 -0.52 16.91
N GLY A 189 5.58 -1.23 17.86
CA GLY A 189 6.14 -1.49 19.18
C GLY A 189 7.21 -2.61 19.18
N PRO A 190 7.94 -2.78 20.30
CA PRO A 190 8.97 -3.82 20.45
C PRO A 190 8.39 -5.25 20.46
N ASP A 191 7.08 -5.39 20.63
CA ASP A 191 6.33 -6.65 20.56
C ASP A 191 5.76 -6.93 19.17
N CYS A 192 6.12 -6.13 18.16
CA CYS A 192 5.80 -6.42 16.78
C CYS A 192 6.66 -7.59 16.26
N GLU A 193 6.00 -8.68 15.91
CA GLU A 193 6.62 -9.78 15.16
C GLU A 193 6.32 -9.59 13.67
N TRP A 194 7.31 -9.08 12.93
CA TRP A 194 7.20 -8.89 11.49
C TRP A 194 7.53 -10.17 10.72
N PRO A 195 6.65 -10.62 9.81
CA PRO A 195 6.93 -11.81 9.00
C PRO A 195 8.13 -11.56 8.10
N SER A 196 8.92 -12.60 7.85
CA SER A 196 10.03 -12.50 6.91
C SER A 196 9.54 -12.32 5.47
N GLU A 197 10.39 -11.80 4.60
CA GLU A 197 10.06 -11.63 3.17
C GLU A 197 9.60 -12.94 2.50
N LYS A 198 10.25 -14.07 2.84
CA LYS A 198 9.86 -15.41 2.35
C LYS A 198 8.49 -15.83 2.88
N GLU A 199 8.19 -15.48 4.13
CA GLU A 199 6.90 -15.77 4.74
C GLU A 199 5.79 -14.95 4.09
N VAL A 200 6.01 -13.65 3.82
CA VAL A 200 5.06 -12.79 3.10
C VAL A 200 4.75 -13.38 1.73
N PHE A 201 5.78 -13.77 0.98
CA PHE A 201 5.62 -14.42 -0.31
C PHE A 201 4.81 -15.72 -0.20
N ALA A 202 5.18 -16.61 0.73
CA ALA A 202 4.50 -17.90 0.90
C ALA A 202 3.02 -17.73 1.28
N ARG A 203 2.71 -16.83 2.22
CA ARG A 203 1.33 -16.51 2.63
C ARG A 203 0.50 -16.01 1.44
N ARG A 204 1.06 -15.14 0.60
CA ARG A 204 0.37 -14.65 -0.60
C ARG A 204 0.09 -15.78 -1.60
N VAL A 205 1.08 -16.63 -1.87
CA VAL A 205 0.91 -17.76 -2.79
C VAL A 205 -0.18 -18.71 -2.30
N LEU A 206 -0.20 -19.03 -1.00
CA LEU A 206 -1.22 -19.88 -0.40
C LEU A 206 -2.61 -19.25 -0.47
N LYS A 207 -2.75 -17.96 -0.10
CA LYS A 207 -4.01 -17.21 -0.19
C LYS A 207 -4.58 -17.24 -1.61
N ASN A 208 -3.75 -16.95 -2.61
CA ASN A 208 -4.18 -16.96 -4.02
C ASN A 208 -4.58 -18.36 -4.50
N GLN A 209 -3.93 -19.42 -4.00
CA GLN A 209 -4.30 -20.81 -4.31
C GLN A 209 -5.65 -21.18 -3.68
N GLU A 210 -5.88 -20.80 -2.42
CA GLU A 210 -7.14 -21.03 -1.71
C GLU A 210 -8.30 -20.29 -2.39
N GLU A 211 -8.10 -19.02 -2.78
CA GLU A 211 -9.10 -18.24 -3.51
C GLU A 211 -9.41 -18.82 -4.89
N ALA A 212 -8.39 -19.29 -5.61
CA ALA A 212 -8.57 -19.96 -6.90
C ALA A 212 -9.32 -21.30 -6.76
N GLN A 213 -9.04 -22.08 -5.71
CA GLN A 213 -9.76 -23.32 -5.41
C GLN A 213 -11.21 -23.04 -5.02
N ARG A 214 -11.44 -22.04 -4.18
CA ARG A 214 -12.79 -21.62 -3.78
C ARG A 214 -13.60 -21.16 -4.99
N SER A 215 -13.02 -20.34 -5.86
CA SER A 215 -13.67 -19.89 -7.10
C SER A 215 -14.04 -21.06 -8.02
N LYS A 216 -13.16 -22.07 -8.13
CA LYS A 216 -13.45 -23.31 -8.87
C LYS A 216 -14.59 -24.10 -8.24
N ASN A 217 -14.61 -24.23 -6.92
CA ASN A 217 -15.66 -24.95 -6.20
C ASN A 217 -17.02 -24.23 -6.29
N GLU A 218 -17.05 -22.91 -6.21
CA GLU A 218 -18.25 -22.10 -6.41
C GLU A 218 -18.78 -22.25 -7.84
N THR A 219 -17.89 -22.24 -8.85
CA THR A 219 -18.28 -22.49 -10.25
C THR A 219 -18.79 -23.91 -10.45
N ALA A 220 -18.15 -24.92 -9.84
CA ALA A 220 -18.58 -26.31 -9.91
C ALA A 220 -19.94 -26.52 -9.21
N SER A 221 -20.16 -25.89 -8.06
CA SER A 221 -21.43 -25.94 -7.34
C SER A 221 -22.56 -25.22 -8.07
N ALA A 222 -22.27 -24.09 -8.74
CA ALA A 222 -23.22 -23.39 -9.58
C ALA A 222 -23.59 -24.21 -10.82
N ASN A 223 -22.61 -24.88 -11.45
CA ASN A 223 -22.86 -25.78 -12.58
C ASN A 223 -23.68 -27.00 -12.16
N LEU A 224 -23.37 -27.65 -11.02
CA LEU A 224 -24.20 -28.74 -10.49
C LEU A 224 -25.62 -28.26 -10.16
N GLY A 225 -25.76 -27.07 -9.57
CA GLY A 225 -27.07 -26.48 -9.29
C GLY A 225 -27.89 -26.21 -10.56
N GLY A 226 -27.22 -25.74 -11.62
CA GLY A 226 -27.80 -25.56 -12.95
C GLY A 226 -28.22 -26.88 -13.60
N GLU A 227 -27.36 -27.90 -13.57
CA GLU A 227 -27.66 -29.23 -14.11
C GLU A 227 -28.83 -29.89 -13.37
N ILE A 228 -28.88 -29.80 -12.03
CA ILE A 228 -30.00 -30.34 -11.24
C ILE A 228 -31.30 -29.58 -11.54
N ALA A 229 -31.24 -28.25 -11.69
CA ALA A 229 -32.41 -27.44 -12.05
C ALA A 229 -32.93 -27.79 -13.46
N GLU A 230 -32.03 -27.98 -14.44
CA GLU A 230 -32.36 -28.43 -15.79
C GLU A 230 -32.98 -29.85 -15.78
N MET A 231 -32.43 -30.73 -14.94
CA MET A 231 -32.93 -32.11 -14.73
C MET A 231 -34.34 -32.15 -14.14
N LEU A 232 -34.66 -31.24 -13.21
CA LEU A 232 -35.98 -31.09 -12.60
C LEU A 232 -37.00 -30.47 -13.56
N GLN A 233 -36.57 -29.56 -14.45
CA GLN A 233 -37.44 -28.93 -15.45
C GLN A 233 -37.76 -29.86 -16.63
N ASN A 234 -36.85 -30.77 -16.98
CA ASN A 234 -37.05 -31.68 -18.11
C ASN A 234 -36.61 -33.13 -17.80
N PRO A 235 -37.36 -33.84 -16.94
CA PRO A 235 -36.97 -35.15 -16.41
C PRO A 235 -36.87 -36.26 -17.47
N GLN A 236 -37.54 -36.10 -18.62
CA GLN A 236 -37.44 -37.06 -19.73
C GLN A 236 -36.08 -37.00 -20.43
N LEU A 237 -35.51 -35.81 -20.59
CA LEU A 237 -34.21 -35.59 -21.23
C LEU A 237 -33.06 -36.07 -20.32
N ALA A 238 -33.25 -35.95 -19.01
CA ALA A 238 -32.36 -36.49 -17.98
C ALA A 238 -32.27 -38.03 -18.00
N LEU A 239 -33.43 -38.70 -18.05
CA LEU A 239 -33.50 -40.16 -18.19
C LEU A 239 -32.84 -40.64 -19.48
N GLN A 240 -32.97 -39.88 -20.57
CA GLN A 240 -32.33 -40.22 -21.85
C GLN A 240 -30.81 -40.12 -21.78
N LYS A 241 -30.25 -39.10 -21.11
CA LYS A 241 -28.81 -38.97 -20.87
C LYS A 241 -28.26 -40.07 -19.94
N LEU A 242 -29.03 -40.49 -18.93
CA LEU A 242 -28.66 -41.59 -18.02
C LEU A 242 -28.65 -42.97 -18.70
N VAL A 243 -29.58 -43.21 -19.64
CA VAL A 243 -29.66 -44.47 -20.39
C VAL A 243 -28.59 -44.56 -21.49
N GLN A 244 -28.04 -43.42 -21.93
CA GLN A 244 -27.00 -43.36 -22.96
C GLN A 244 -25.56 -43.29 -22.41
N GLY A 245 -25.36 -43.32 -21.09
CA GLY A 245 -24.05 -43.19 -20.45
C GLY A 245 -23.33 -44.51 -20.14
N HIS A 246 -22.71 -45.12 -21.16
CA HIS A 246 -21.41 -45.82 -21.13
C HIS A 246 -20.69 -45.54 -22.45
#